data_AF-A0A838MGN7-F1
#
_entry.id   AF-A0A838MGN7-F1
#
_cell.length_a   1.000
_cell.length_b   1.000
_cell.length_c   1.000
_cell.angle_alpha   90.00
_cell.angle_beta   90.00
_cell.angle_gamma   90.00
#
_symmetry.space_group_name_H-M   'P 1'
#
loop_
_entity.id
_entity.type
_entity.pdbx_description
1 polymer ?
#
loop_
_entity_poly.entity_id
_entity_poly.type
_entity_poly.pdbx_seq_one_letter_code
_entity_poly.pdbx_strand_id
1 'polypeptide(L)' 'MFHPITKELFYTLTAALVIFCALELAWPGIVLAYININWVLIFWLIVGIVVVAVDSKKQTADK' A
#
# COMPACT_ATOMS: atom_id res chain seq x y z
N MET A 1 6.36 18.51 5.49
CA MET A 1 7.60 17.79 5.13
C MET A 1 7.37 16.33 4.73
N PHE A 2 6.43 15.59 5.33
CA PHE A 2 6.10 14.19 4.99
C PHE A 2 5.45 13.93 3.61
N HIS A 3 5.16 14.96 2.83
CA HIS A 3 4.26 14.90 1.68
C HIS A 3 4.72 14.01 0.49
N PRO A 4 6.02 13.94 0.10
CA PRO A 4 6.44 13.05 -0.98
C PRO A 4 6.61 11.61 -0.49
N ILE A 5 7.19 11.44 0.69
CA ILE A 5 7.56 10.13 1.27
C ILE A 5 6.34 9.21 1.41
N THR A 6 5.18 9.74 1.83
CA THR A 6 3.97 8.92 1.99
C THR A 6 3.42 8.43 0.64
N LYS A 7 3.53 9.22 -0.43
CA LYS A 7 3.08 8.82 -1.78
C LYS A 7 4.02 7.77 -2.39
N GLU A 8 5.33 7.96 -2.24
CA GLU A 8 6.34 6.99 -2.67
C GLU A 8 6.25 5.66 -1.92
N LEU A 9 5.99 5.71 -0.61
CA LEU A 9 5.75 4.52 0.21
C LEU A 9 4.53 3.76 -0.30
N PHE A 10 3.42 4.44 -0.60
CA PHE A 10 2.21 3.80 -1.11
C PHE A 10 2.42 3.16 -2.48
N TYR A 11 3.17 3.83 -3.38
CA TYR A 11 3.50 3.26 -4.68
C TYR A 11 4.38 2.02 -4.57
N THR A 12 5.38 2.07 -3.68
CA THR A 12 6.26 0.93 -3.39
C THR A 12 5.48 -0.24 -2.79
N LEU A 13 4.55 0.04 -1.87
CA LEU A 13 3.71 -0.96 -1.23
C LEU A 13 2.72 -1.59 -2.22
N THR A 14 2.21 -0.80 -3.16
CA THR A 14 1.36 -1.27 -4.27
C THR A 14 2.16 -2.18 -5.21
N ALA A 15 3.38 -1.78 -5.57
CA ALA A 15 4.27 -2.59 -6.40
C ALA A 15 4.62 -3.92 -5.69
N ALA A 16 4.90 -3.88 -4.39
CA ALA A 16 5.14 -5.08 -3.59
C ALA A 16 3.92 -6.02 -3.59
N LEU A 17 2.70 -5.49 -3.43
CA LEU A 17 1.47 -6.29 -3.54
C LEU A 17 1.31 -6.95 -4.91
N VAL A 18 1.59 -6.23 -5.98
CA VAL A 18 1.53 -6.78 -7.35
C VAL A 18 2.56 -7.89 -7.52
N ILE A 19 3.78 -7.71 -7.02
CA ILE A 19 4.83 -8.74 -7.06
C ILE A 19 4.43 -9.96 -6.23
N PHE A 20 3.89 -9.77 -5.02
CA PHE A 20 3.40 -10.87 -4.19
C PHE A 20 2.24 -11.61 -4.86
N CYS A 21 1.32 -10.90 -5.51
CA CYS A 21 0.22 -11.52 -6.22
C CYS A 21 0.70 -12.29 -7.47
N ALA A 22 1.67 -11.75 -8.20
CA ALA A 22 2.30 -12.43 -9.34
C ALA A 22 3.10 -13.66 -8.91
N LEU A 23 3.79 -13.57 -7.77
CA LEU A 23 4.54 -14.69 -7.20
C LEU A 23 3.59 -15.77 -6.68
N GLU A 24 2.48 -15.41 -6.05
CA GLU A 24 1.43 -16.36 -5.66
C GLU A 24 0.79 -17.04 -6.89
N LEU A 25 0.64 -16.32 -8.01
CA LEU A 25 0.13 -16.90 -9.26
C LEU A 25 1.13 -17.88 -9.90
N ALA A 26 2.43 -17.54 -9.89
CA ALA A 26 3.48 -18.41 -10.40
C ALA A 26 3.76 -19.61 -9.48
N TRP A 27 3.68 -19.41 -8.17
CA TRP A 27 3.91 -20.42 -7.14
C TRP A 27 2.85 -20.33 -6.03
N PRO A 28 1.70 -20.99 -6.23
CA PRO A 28 0.62 -20.94 -5.25
C PRO A 28 1.04 -21.58 -3.94
N GLY A 29 0.82 -20.86 -2.84
CA GLY A 29 1.05 -21.33 -1.48
C GLY A 29 2.39 -20.92 -0.88
N ILE A 30 3.32 -20.33 -1.65
CA ILE A 30 4.56 -19.78 -1.07
C ILE A 30 4.26 -18.47 -0.36
N VAL A 31 3.53 -17.58 -1.02
CA VAL A 31 3.25 -16.26 -0.46
C VAL A 31 2.27 -16.44 0.69
N LEU A 32 1.15 -17.13 0.50
CA LEU A 32 0.18 -17.37 1.59
C LEU A 32 0.78 -18.05 2.83
N ALA A 33 1.77 -18.93 2.67
CA ALA A 33 2.40 -19.65 3.79
C ALA A 33 3.46 -18.82 4.54
N TYR A 34 4.23 -17.97 3.84
CA TYR A 34 5.30 -17.18 4.46
C TYR A 34 4.91 -15.74 4.79
N ILE A 35 4.12 -15.12 3.91
CA ILE A 35 3.67 -13.74 4.01
C ILE A 35 2.16 -13.77 3.93
N ASN A 36 1.52 -13.70 5.11
CA ASN A 36 0.08 -13.65 5.20
C ASN A 36 -0.44 -12.44 4.40
N ILE A 37 -0.92 -12.69 3.18
CA ILE A 37 -1.33 -11.64 2.23
C ILE A 37 -2.39 -10.74 2.86
N ASN A 38 -3.22 -11.29 3.77
CA ASN A 38 -4.23 -10.54 4.49
C ASN A 38 -3.60 -9.42 5.34
N TRP A 39 -2.48 -9.69 6.01
CA TRP A 39 -1.73 -8.68 6.77
C TRP A 39 -1.14 -7.59 5.86
N VAL A 40 -0.57 -7.98 4.71
CA VAL A 40 -0.03 -7.02 3.73
C VAL A 40 -1.15 -6.14 3.16
N LEU A 41 -2.31 -6.73 2.88
CA LEU A 41 -3.49 -6.04 2.36
C LEU A 41 -4.05 -5.05 3.38
N ILE A 42 -4.14 -5.44 4.65
CA ILE A 42 -4.56 -4.56 5.75
C ILE A 42 -3.57 -3.39 5.89
N PHE A 43 -2.28 -3.67 5.85
CA PHE A 43 -1.25 -2.63 5.94
C PHE A 43 -1.35 -1.65 4.76
N TRP A 44 -1.58 -2.17 3.55
CA TRP A 44 -1.80 -1.36 2.36
C TRP A 44 -3.05 -0.49 2.44
N LEU A 45 -4.15 -1.03 2.96
CA LEU A 45 -5.39 -0.28 3.16
C LEU A 45 -5.17 0.90 4.12
N ILE A 46 -4.49 0.67 5.25
CA ILE A 46 -4.19 1.72 6.23
C ILE A 46 -3.33 2.81 5.59
N VAL A 47 -2.26 2.45 4.88
CA VAL A 47 -1.38 3.43 4.21
C VAL A 47 -2.16 4.20 3.13
N GLY A 48 -3.02 3.53 2.37
CA GLY A 48 -3.89 4.18 1.37
C GLY A 48 -4.83 5.20 1.99
N ILE A 49 -5.48 4.86 3.10
CA ILE A 49 -6.35 5.79 3.84
C ILE A 49 -5.55 7.00 4.34
N VAL A 50 -4.36 6.78 4.89
CA VAL A 50 -3.48 7.87 5.35
C VAL A 50 -3.08 8.79 4.20
N VAL A 51 -2.71 8.24 3.03
CA VAL A 51 -2.38 9.03 1.84
C VAL A 51 -3.58 9.88 1.41
N VAL A 52 -4.75 9.27 1.28
CA VAL A 52 -5.96 9.97 0.84
C VAL A 52 -6.39 11.04 1.84
N ALA A 53 -6.30 10.76 3.14
CA ALA A 53 -6.63 11.72 4.19
C ALA A 53 -5.67 12.92 4.22
N VAL A 54 -4.37 12.69 4.00
CA VAL A 54 -3.35 13.75 3.91
C VAL A 54 -3.54 14.59 2.65
N ASP A 55 -3.87 13.97 1.52
CA ASP A 55 -4.15 14.67 0.25
C ASP A 55 -5.45 15.50 0.37
N SER A 56 -6.49 14.96 1.01
CA SER A 56 -7.78 15.62 1.22
C SER A 56 -7.68 16.89 2.08
N LYS A 57 -6.82 16.90 3.12
CA LYS A 57 -6.58 18.12 3.92
C LYS A 57 -5.99 19.26 3.10
N LYS A 58 -5.30 18.98 2.00
CA LYS A 58 -4.70 20.00 1.15
C LYS A 58 -5.76 20.81 0.39
N GLN A 59 -6.92 20.23 0.08
CA GLN A 59 -8.01 20.93 -0.60
C GLN A 59 -8.81 21.88 0.32
N THR A 60 -8.81 21.65 1.63
CA THR A 60 -9.55 22.49 2.59
C THR A 60 -8.75 23.69 3.09
N ALA A 61 -7.42 23.66 3.00
CA ALA A 61 -6.55 24.75 3.44
C ALA A 61 -6.32 25.85 2.37
N ASP A 62 -6.87 25.66 1.16
CA ASP A 62 -6.82 26.61 0.03
C ASP A 62 -8.19 27.29 -0.20
N LYS A 63 -9.06 27.30 0.82
CA LYS A 63 -10.33 28.05 0.84
C LYS A 63 -10.33 29.10 1.93
#